data_AF-A0A7S6S3T1-F1
#
_entry.id   AF-A0A7S6S3T1-F1
#
_cell.length_a   1.000
_cell.length_b   1.000
_cell.length_c   1.000
_cell.angle_alpha   90.00
_cell.angle_beta   90.00
_cell.angle_gamma   90.00
#
_symmetry.space_group_name_H-M   'P 1'
#
loop_
_entity.id
_entity.type
_entity.pdbx_description
1 polymer ?
#
loop_
_entity_poly.entity_id
_entity_poly.type
_entity_poly.pdbx_seq_one_letter_code
_entity_poly.pdbx_strand_id
1 'polypeptide(L)'
;MRRITATCHLLLPALMLATAAIQVARAQSPPPGSRQSAKALEQAIRQLTAEAEQALREARIDALSRPDVRARFQGGPILESDLVAALTTPQHREPFIDAYIRWQLTSFDPAWPDLDDHAFARFMDRTPRLLDNPRADPNVLDVLRRAESGGPLAPQFITHLRADLAALEDRTRRIEAMNRPAIEFRAWVAKKLGDTGPRPRQWMIEELAARITAGWDVSDIKAAMTRNFTASVSDQSFTPEQREMVYAQLLTLRGRKRVFAGEVTFLANGAIRASESTAQVTNENLETWRRRLAGEAK
;
A
#
# COMPACT_ATOMS: atom_id res chain seq x y z
N MET A 1 13.47 -71.98 35.56
CA MET A 1 13.41 -70.50 35.42
C MET A 1 13.36 -70.14 33.95
N ARG A 2 12.57 -69.11 33.63
CA ARG A 2 11.97 -68.80 32.33
C ARG A 2 12.95 -68.22 31.30
N ARG A 3 12.68 -68.56 30.02
CA ARG A 3 13.18 -67.98 28.76
C ARG A 3 12.84 -66.49 28.66
N ILE A 4 13.67 -65.68 27.98
CA ILE A 4 13.25 -64.75 26.90
C ILE A 4 14.40 -64.62 25.87
N THR A 5 14.14 -65.10 24.67
CA THR A 5 14.78 -64.73 23.39
C THR A 5 13.77 -63.86 22.66
N ALA A 6 14.16 -62.67 22.17
CA ALA A 6 13.38 -61.90 21.19
C ALA A 6 14.30 -60.91 20.45
N THR A 7 14.74 -61.19 19.22
CA THR A 7 14.13 -60.81 17.93
C THR A 7 14.20 -59.32 17.61
N CYS A 8 15.32 -58.89 17.00
CA CYS A 8 15.48 -57.60 16.31
C CYS A 8 15.45 -57.84 14.80
N HIS A 9 14.27 -57.94 14.19
CA HIS A 9 14.08 -57.76 12.75
C HIS A 9 12.61 -57.42 12.51
N LEU A 10 12.35 -56.22 11.97
CA LEU A 10 11.16 -55.75 11.24
C LEU A 10 10.89 -54.28 11.60
N LEU A 11 11.55 -53.34 10.94
CA LEU A 11 11.11 -51.92 10.86
C LEU A 11 11.87 -51.18 9.74
N LEU A 12 11.92 -51.76 8.53
CA LEU A 12 12.65 -51.16 7.40
C LEU A 12 12.04 -51.28 5.98
N PRO A 13 10.73 -51.58 5.76
CA PRO A 13 10.12 -51.32 4.46
C PRO A 13 9.11 -50.15 4.43
N ALA A 14 8.71 -49.55 5.55
CA ALA A 14 7.65 -48.54 5.57
C ALA A 14 8.09 -47.12 5.13
N LEU A 15 9.40 -46.82 5.10
CA LEU A 15 9.91 -45.48 4.79
C LEU A 15 10.20 -45.21 3.31
N MET A 16 10.09 -46.22 2.44
CA MET A 16 10.37 -46.08 0.99
C MET A 16 9.11 -45.90 0.13
N LEU A 17 7.90 -46.12 0.69
CA LEU A 17 6.62 -45.95 -0.02
C LEU A 17 5.99 -44.57 0.16
N ALA A 18 6.38 -43.80 1.18
CA ALA A 18 5.90 -42.43 1.39
C ALA A 18 6.63 -41.40 0.51
N THR A 19 7.84 -41.69 0.03
CA THR A 19 8.63 -40.81 -0.84
C THR A 19 8.21 -40.86 -2.30
N ALA A 20 7.62 -41.96 -2.77
CA ALA A 20 7.13 -42.08 -4.15
C ALA A 20 5.80 -41.33 -4.38
N ALA A 21 4.92 -41.26 -3.38
CA ALA A 21 3.64 -40.54 -3.51
C ALA A 21 3.80 -39.01 -3.56
N ILE A 22 4.88 -38.47 -2.97
CA ILE A 22 5.16 -37.03 -2.95
C ILE A 22 5.81 -36.55 -4.27
N GLN A 23 6.45 -37.44 -5.03
CA GLN A 23 7.04 -37.09 -6.33
C GLN A 23 6.05 -37.17 -7.50
N VAL A 24 4.99 -37.98 -7.42
CA VAL A 24 3.99 -38.09 -8.51
C VAL A 24 3.01 -36.90 -8.52
N ALA A 25 2.79 -36.22 -7.38
CA ALA A 25 1.98 -35.00 -7.33
C ALA A 25 2.67 -33.76 -7.94
N ARG A 26 3.99 -33.80 -8.16
CA ARG A 26 4.77 -32.69 -8.76
C ARG A 26 4.92 -32.77 -10.28
N ALA A 27 4.44 -33.83 -10.92
CA ALA A 27 4.55 -34.03 -12.37
C ALA A 27 3.21 -33.89 -13.11
N GLN A 28 2.14 -33.44 -12.45
CA GLN A 28 0.91 -33.08 -13.15
C GLN A 28 1.12 -31.75 -13.85
N SER A 29 1.35 -31.84 -15.16
CA SER A 29 1.26 -30.69 -16.06
C SER A 29 -0.05 -29.95 -15.77
N PRO A 30 -0.01 -28.63 -15.48
CA PRO A 30 -1.22 -27.89 -15.14
C PRO A 30 -2.22 -28.01 -16.30
N PRO A 31 -3.53 -28.16 -16.02
CA PRO A 31 -4.54 -28.48 -17.03
C PRO A 31 -4.47 -27.50 -18.21
N PRO A 32 -4.76 -27.92 -19.45
CA PRO A 32 -4.52 -27.10 -20.65
C PRO A 32 -5.07 -25.67 -20.58
N GLY A 33 -6.24 -25.48 -19.96
CA GLY A 33 -6.85 -24.16 -19.75
C GLY A 33 -6.06 -23.23 -18.80
N SER A 34 -5.41 -23.78 -17.78
CA SER A 34 -4.58 -22.98 -16.85
C SER A 34 -3.31 -22.43 -17.50
N ARG A 35 -2.71 -23.17 -18.44
CA ARG A 35 -1.56 -22.70 -19.22
C ARG A 35 -1.94 -21.56 -20.16
N GLN A 36 -3.13 -21.61 -20.75
CA GLN A 36 -3.63 -20.55 -21.63
C GLN A 36 -3.94 -19.28 -20.84
N SER A 37 -4.59 -19.42 -19.67
CA SER A 37 -4.84 -18.33 -18.74
C SER A 37 -3.56 -17.63 -18.27
N ALA A 38 -2.58 -18.40 -17.79
CA ALA A 38 -1.31 -17.85 -17.33
C ALA A 38 -0.60 -17.06 -18.45
N LYS A 39 -0.62 -17.55 -19.69
CA LYS A 39 -0.07 -16.82 -20.85
C LYS A 39 -0.85 -15.54 -21.16
N ALA A 40 -2.17 -15.58 -21.08
CA ALA A 40 -3.02 -14.41 -21.29
C ALA A 40 -2.72 -13.33 -20.22
N LEU A 41 -2.63 -13.71 -18.95
CA LEU A 41 -2.26 -12.81 -17.86
C LEU A 41 -0.84 -12.23 -18.04
N GLU A 42 0.14 -13.07 -18.40
CA GLU A 42 1.50 -12.62 -18.67
C GLU A 42 1.55 -11.61 -19.83
N GLN A 43 0.74 -11.82 -20.88
CA GLN A 43 0.59 -10.86 -21.97
C GLN A 43 -0.03 -9.55 -21.49
N ALA A 44 -1.08 -9.60 -20.66
CA ALA A 44 -1.69 -8.41 -20.08
C ALA A 44 -0.68 -7.61 -19.25
N ILE A 45 0.07 -8.28 -18.37
CA ILE A 45 1.09 -7.65 -17.53
C ILE A 45 2.17 -7.00 -18.41
N ARG A 46 2.71 -7.71 -19.42
CA ARG A 46 3.72 -7.13 -20.33
C ARG A 46 3.22 -5.88 -21.05
N GLN A 47 1.98 -5.89 -21.54
CA GLN A 47 1.38 -4.73 -22.19
C GLN A 47 1.27 -3.55 -21.22
N LEU A 48 0.79 -3.80 -20.01
CA LEU A 48 0.66 -2.78 -18.96
C LEU A 48 2.01 -2.23 -18.51
N THR A 49 3.04 -3.06 -18.42
CA THR A 49 4.42 -2.63 -18.16
C THR A 49 4.90 -1.67 -19.24
N ALA A 50 4.77 -2.05 -20.52
CA ALA A 50 5.23 -1.23 -21.64
C ALA A 50 4.53 0.14 -21.68
N GLU A 51 3.22 0.18 -21.39
CA GLU A 51 2.43 1.41 -21.30
C GLU A 51 2.89 2.31 -20.15
N ALA A 52 3.07 1.75 -18.96
CA ALA A 52 3.54 2.50 -17.79
C ALA A 52 4.94 3.09 -18.02
N GLU A 53 5.85 2.31 -18.61
CA GLU A 53 7.18 2.79 -18.97
C GLU A 53 7.13 3.90 -20.03
N GLN A 54 6.24 3.78 -21.02
CA GLN A 54 6.05 4.83 -22.02
C GLN A 54 5.53 6.12 -21.37
N ALA A 55 4.54 6.02 -20.48
CA ALA A 55 4.01 7.17 -19.75
C ALA A 55 5.08 7.86 -18.89
N LEU A 56 5.98 7.10 -18.26
CA LEU A 56 7.13 7.63 -17.52
C LEU A 56 8.09 8.39 -18.45
N ARG A 57 8.43 7.81 -19.61
CA ARG A 57 9.34 8.41 -20.60
C ARG A 57 8.77 9.71 -21.19
N GLU A 58 7.48 9.72 -21.51
CA GLU A 58 6.81 10.86 -22.13
C GLU A 58 6.30 11.90 -21.11
N ALA A 59 6.45 11.63 -19.80
CA ALA A 59 5.87 12.41 -18.71
C ALA A 59 4.35 12.60 -18.83
N ARG A 60 3.64 11.65 -19.44
CA ARG A 60 2.18 11.66 -19.66
C ARG A 60 1.42 10.81 -18.64
N ILE A 61 1.74 10.99 -17.36
CA ILE A 61 1.15 10.19 -16.27
C ILE A 61 -0.35 10.42 -16.17
N ASP A 62 -0.81 11.67 -16.37
CA ASP A 62 -2.23 12.02 -16.33
C ASP A 62 -3.06 11.33 -17.43
N ALA A 63 -2.42 10.92 -18.53
CA ALA A 63 -3.07 10.21 -19.62
C ALA A 63 -3.45 8.76 -19.25
N LEU A 64 -2.91 8.22 -18.16
CA LEU A 64 -3.28 6.92 -17.60
C LEU A 64 -4.59 7.02 -16.81
N SER A 65 -5.61 7.58 -17.45
CA SER A 65 -6.90 7.89 -16.86
C SER A 65 -7.91 6.81 -17.25
N ARG A 66 -7.90 5.69 -16.52
CA ARG A 66 -9.01 4.79 -16.13
C ARG A 66 -8.58 3.32 -16.09
N PRO A 67 -9.12 2.51 -15.16
CA PRO A 67 -8.97 1.06 -15.17
C PRO A 67 -9.88 0.48 -16.26
N ASP A 68 -9.34 0.25 -17.46
CA ASP A 68 -10.11 -0.47 -18.47
C ASP A 68 -9.21 -1.30 -19.41
N VAL A 69 -8.18 -1.92 -18.83
CA VAL A 69 -7.44 -2.94 -19.57
C VAL A 69 -8.36 -4.08 -20.01
N ARG A 70 -9.40 -4.41 -19.24
CA ARG A 70 -10.39 -5.42 -19.61
C ARG A 70 -11.05 -5.14 -20.97
N ALA A 71 -11.55 -3.92 -21.24
CA ALA A 71 -12.24 -3.65 -22.51
C ALA A 71 -11.31 -3.68 -23.74
N ARG A 72 -10.01 -3.41 -23.55
CA ARG A 72 -9.01 -3.42 -24.64
C ARG A 72 -8.19 -4.71 -24.71
N PHE A 73 -8.36 -5.62 -23.76
CA PHE A 73 -7.60 -6.86 -23.71
C PHE A 73 -8.14 -7.85 -24.73
N GLN A 74 -7.31 -8.18 -25.72
CA GLN A 74 -7.63 -9.12 -26.78
C GLN A 74 -7.08 -10.54 -26.52
N GLY A 75 -6.49 -10.78 -25.35
CA GLY A 75 -6.00 -12.10 -25.00
C GLY A 75 -7.12 -13.08 -24.66
N GLY A 76 -6.76 -14.36 -24.55
CA GLY A 76 -7.68 -15.41 -24.12
C GLY A 76 -8.22 -15.22 -22.69
N PRO A 77 -9.11 -16.10 -22.23
CA PRO A 77 -9.69 -15.99 -20.89
C PRO A 77 -8.60 -16.06 -19.81
N ILE A 78 -8.69 -15.17 -18.83
CA ILE A 78 -7.86 -15.21 -17.62
C ILE A 78 -8.70 -15.80 -16.49
N LEU A 79 -8.19 -16.84 -15.85
CA LEU A 79 -8.76 -17.44 -14.66
C LEU A 79 -8.67 -16.47 -13.49
N GLU A 80 -9.72 -16.45 -12.69
CA GLU A 80 -9.82 -15.60 -11.50
C GLU A 80 -8.70 -15.86 -10.49
N SER A 81 -8.31 -17.13 -10.31
CA SER A 81 -7.20 -17.51 -9.42
C SER A 81 -5.88 -16.86 -9.81
N ASP A 82 -5.62 -16.73 -11.13
CA ASP A 82 -4.40 -16.14 -11.65
C ASP A 82 -4.43 -14.61 -11.47
N LEU A 83 -5.58 -13.98 -11.69
CA LEU A 83 -5.79 -12.54 -11.42
C LEU A 83 -5.57 -12.21 -9.95
N VAL A 84 -6.17 -12.98 -9.04
CA VAL A 84 -6.02 -12.81 -7.60
C VAL A 84 -4.55 -12.96 -7.17
N ALA A 85 -3.84 -13.95 -7.71
CA ALA A 85 -2.41 -14.12 -7.46
C ALA A 85 -1.61 -12.88 -7.92
N ALA A 86 -1.94 -12.31 -9.09
CA ALA A 86 -1.28 -11.11 -9.58
C ALA A 86 -1.62 -9.83 -8.78
N LEU A 87 -2.83 -9.71 -8.25
CA LEU A 87 -3.22 -8.57 -7.41
C LEU A 87 -2.57 -8.61 -6.02
N THR A 88 -2.32 -9.81 -5.49
CA THR A 88 -1.77 -10.01 -4.14
C THR A 88 -0.25 -10.10 -4.09
N THR A 89 0.43 -10.06 -5.24
CA THR A 89 1.89 -10.14 -5.33
C THR A 89 2.50 -9.00 -6.17
N PRO A 90 3.74 -8.55 -5.88
CA PRO A 90 4.42 -7.58 -6.72
C PRO A 90 4.64 -8.07 -8.14
N GLN A 91 4.26 -7.21 -9.10
CA GLN A 91 4.40 -7.45 -10.54
C GLN A 91 5.61 -6.73 -11.12
N HIS A 92 6.13 -5.70 -10.43
CA HIS A 92 7.27 -4.94 -10.88
C HIS A 92 8.11 -4.39 -9.72
N ARG A 93 9.40 -4.08 -9.96
CA ARG A 93 10.30 -3.51 -8.95
C ARG A 93 10.12 -2.00 -8.76
N GLU A 94 9.82 -1.31 -9.85
CA GLU A 94 9.50 0.12 -9.84
C GLU A 94 8.08 0.31 -9.27
N PRO A 95 7.89 1.08 -8.17
CA PRO A 95 6.62 1.16 -7.46
C PRO A 95 5.44 1.70 -8.27
N PHE A 96 5.66 2.69 -9.13
CA PHE A 96 4.61 3.24 -9.97
C PHE A 96 4.11 2.21 -10.99
N ILE A 97 5.02 1.49 -11.65
CA ILE A 97 4.66 0.45 -12.62
C ILE A 97 3.93 -0.71 -11.93
N ASP A 98 4.38 -1.15 -10.75
CA ASP A 98 3.68 -2.18 -9.97
C ASP A 98 2.25 -1.74 -9.60
N ALA A 99 2.11 -0.52 -9.06
CA ALA A 99 0.83 0.06 -8.73
C ALA A 99 -0.10 0.16 -9.95
N TYR A 100 0.44 0.61 -11.09
CA TYR A 100 -0.30 0.73 -12.34
C TYR A 100 -0.81 -0.63 -12.84
N ILE A 101 0.04 -1.65 -12.89
CA ILE A 101 -0.37 -3.00 -13.32
C ILE A 101 -1.50 -3.52 -12.43
N ARG A 102 -1.30 -3.50 -11.10
CA ARG A 102 -2.29 -4.06 -10.18
C ARG A 102 -3.60 -3.27 -10.19
N TRP A 103 -3.54 -1.94 -10.28
CA TRP A 103 -4.73 -1.12 -10.43
C TRP A 103 -5.50 -1.48 -11.70
N GLN A 104 -4.82 -1.59 -12.85
CA GLN A 104 -5.48 -1.93 -14.11
C GLN A 104 -6.11 -3.33 -14.07
N LEU A 105 -5.43 -4.30 -13.46
CA LEU A 105 -5.98 -5.65 -13.28
C LEU A 105 -7.27 -5.68 -12.44
N THR A 106 -7.54 -4.66 -11.62
CA THR A 106 -8.84 -4.55 -10.91
C THR A 106 -10.04 -4.36 -11.84
N SER A 107 -9.84 -3.92 -13.09
CA SER A 107 -10.92 -3.80 -14.10
C SER A 107 -11.54 -5.15 -14.50
N PHE A 108 -10.84 -6.27 -14.28
CA PHE A 108 -11.40 -7.61 -14.41
C PHE A 108 -12.40 -7.96 -13.29
N ASP A 109 -12.43 -7.14 -12.24
CA ASP A 109 -13.30 -7.24 -11.07
C ASP A 109 -13.35 -8.64 -10.42
N PRO A 110 -12.19 -9.25 -10.10
CA PRO A 110 -12.18 -10.55 -9.44
C PRO A 110 -12.82 -10.45 -8.03
N ALA A 111 -13.32 -11.57 -7.52
CA ALA A 111 -13.70 -11.68 -6.12
C ALA A 111 -12.48 -11.48 -5.22
N TRP A 112 -12.74 -10.98 -4.01
CA TRP A 112 -11.71 -10.87 -3.00
C TRP A 112 -11.34 -12.27 -2.49
N PRO A 113 -10.06 -12.64 -2.42
CA PRO A 113 -9.67 -13.93 -1.84
C PRO A 113 -10.01 -14.00 -0.36
N ASP A 114 -10.39 -15.18 0.11
CA ASP A 114 -10.40 -15.48 1.53
C ASP A 114 -8.94 -15.61 2.01
N LEU A 115 -8.48 -14.63 2.80
CA LEU A 115 -7.12 -14.55 3.30
C LEU A 115 -7.12 -14.75 4.82
N ASP A 116 -6.40 -15.77 5.27
CA ASP A 116 -6.05 -15.91 6.68
C ASP A 116 -5.22 -14.71 7.18
N ASP A 117 -5.10 -14.56 8.49
CA ASP A 117 -4.41 -13.40 9.10
C ASP A 117 -2.98 -13.21 8.61
N HIS A 118 -2.26 -14.30 8.40
CA HIS A 118 -0.87 -14.25 7.97
C HIS A 118 -0.76 -13.89 6.47
N ALA A 119 -1.64 -14.42 5.64
CA ALA A 119 -1.74 -14.07 4.22
C ALA A 119 -2.16 -12.62 4.03
N PHE A 120 -3.12 -12.13 4.83
CA PHE A 120 -3.55 -10.73 4.81
C PHE A 120 -2.45 -9.78 5.27
N ALA A 121 -1.71 -10.11 6.34
CA ALA A 121 -0.55 -9.33 6.77
C ALA A 121 0.53 -9.24 5.67
N ARG A 122 0.88 -10.38 5.04
CA ARG A 122 1.82 -10.38 3.91
C ARG A 122 1.31 -9.61 2.71
N PHE A 123 0.00 -9.61 2.47
CA PHE A 123 -0.62 -8.80 1.43
C PHE A 123 -0.44 -7.31 1.73
N MET A 124 -0.74 -6.86 2.94
CA MET A 124 -0.55 -5.46 3.37
C MET A 124 0.92 -5.01 3.20
N ASP A 125 1.89 -5.86 3.58
CA ASP A 125 3.33 -5.59 3.41
C ASP A 125 3.77 -5.45 1.94
N ARG A 126 2.98 -6.02 1.01
CA ARG A 126 3.25 -6.04 -0.43
C ARG A 126 2.35 -5.09 -1.21
N THR A 127 1.53 -4.29 -0.54
CA THR A 127 0.70 -3.27 -1.19
C THR A 127 1.60 -2.30 -1.96
N PRO A 128 1.21 -1.85 -3.17
CA PRO A 128 2.01 -0.89 -3.92
C PRO A 128 2.34 0.34 -3.09
N ARG A 129 3.63 0.67 -2.97
CA ARG A 129 4.10 1.76 -2.12
C ARG A 129 3.68 3.11 -2.69
N LEU A 130 3.39 4.07 -1.81
CA LEU A 130 3.31 5.48 -2.19
C LEU A 130 4.73 6.02 -2.37
N LEU A 131 4.93 6.77 -3.45
CA LEU A 131 6.15 7.52 -3.73
C LEU A 131 6.28 8.69 -2.75
N ASP A 132 7.51 8.99 -2.36
CA ASP A 132 7.81 10.02 -1.37
C ASP A 132 7.45 11.42 -1.86
N ASN A 133 6.83 12.21 -0.99
CA ASN A 133 6.51 13.61 -1.19
C ASN A 133 7.81 14.42 -1.35
N PRO A 134 8.06 15.07 -2.50
CA PRO A 134 9.25 15.92 -2.68
C PRO A 134 9.36 17.03 -1.64
N ARG A 135 8.23 17.56 -1.14
CA ARG A 135 8.21 18.59 -0.09
C ARG A 135 8.66 18.05 1.28
N ALA A 136 8.74 16.73 1.46
CA ALA A 136 9.28 16.09 2.65
C ALA A 136 10.80 15.85 2.57
N ASP A 137 11.47 16.18 1.45
CA ASP A 137 12.92 16.03 1.30
C ASP A 137 13.65 16.84 2.39
N PRO A 138 14.54 16.22 3.20
CA PRO A 138 15.28 16.93 4.25
C PRO A 138 16.06 18.14 3.73
N ASN A 139 16.62 18.07 2.52
CA ASN A 139 17.37 19.17 1.93
C ASN A 139 16.47 20.36 1.63
N VAL A 140 15.25 20.11 1.13
CA VAL A 140 14.25 21.16 0.90
C VAL A 140 13.89 21.86 2.20
N LEU A 141 13.61 21.09 3.25
CA LEU A 141 13.28 21.63 4.57
C LEU A 141 14.44 22.45 5.15
N ASP A 142 15.67 21.96 5.04
CA ASP A 142 16.85 22.66 5.55
C ASP A 142 17.11 23.97 4.81
N VAL A 143 16.93 24.00 3.48
CA VAL A 143 17.03 25.24 2.70
C VAL A 143 16.00 26.26 3.16
N LEU A 144 14.74 25.85 3.35
CA LEU A 144 13.67 26.76 3.78
C LEU A 144 13.90 27.29 5.20
N ARG A 145 14.31 26.44 6.15
CA ARG A 145 14.64 26.85 7.53
C ARG A 145 15.81 27.83 7.58
N ARG A 146 16.85 27.61 6.77
CA ARG A 146 17.99 28.55 6.66
C ARG A 146 17.55 29.88 6.05
N ALA A 147 16.72 29.85 5.02
CA ALA A 147 16.18 31.05 4.40
C ALA A 147 15.31 31.86 5.37
N GLU A 148 14.49 31.21 6.18
CA GLU A 148 13.65 31.87 7.19
C GLU A 148 14.47 32.44 8.35
N SER A 149 15.46 31.71 8.86
CA SER A 149 16.30 32.15 9.99
C SER A 149 17.40 33.15 9.61
N GLY A 150 17.80 33.21 8.34
CA GLY A 150 18.88 34.07 7.85
C GLY A 150 18.52 35.56 7.69
N GLY A 151 17.25 35.93 7.88
CA GLY A 151 16.77 37.30 7.70
C GLY A 151 16.46 37.65 6.23
N PRO A 152 16.33 38.94 5.89
CA PRO A 152 16.02 39.39 4.54
C PRO A 152 16.97 38.86 3.48
N LEU A 153 16.43 38.22 2.45
CA LEU A 153 17.21 37.75 1.31
C LEU A 153 17.38 38.87 0.27
N ALA A 154 18.53 38.88 -0.41
CA ALA A 154 18.72 39.77 -1.54
C ALA A 154 17.79 39.39 -2.70
N PRO A 155 17.34 40.36 -3.52
CA PRO A 155 16.33 40.12 -4.57
C PRO A 155 16.66 38.97 -5.52
N GLN A 156 17.93 38.80 -5.89
CA GLN A 156 18.38 37.71 -6.75
C GLN A 156 18.15 36.32 -6.12
N PHE A 157 18.36 36.17 -4.81
CA PHE A 157 18.11 34.91 -4.10
C PHE A 157 16.62 34.61 -4.00
N ILE A 158 15.79 35.65 -3.80
CA ILE A 158 14.33 35.51 -3.82
C ILE A 158 13.87 34.98 -5.17
N THR A 159 14.40 35.52 -6.28
CA THR A 159 14.07 35.05 -7.64
C THR A 159 14.45 33.59 -7.85
N HIS A 160 15.65 33.17 -7.43
CA HIS A 160 16.10 31.78 -7.56
C HIS A 160 15.24 30.83 -6.70
N LEU A 161 15.01 31.18 -5.44
CA LEU A 161 14.21 30.35 -4.55
C LEU A 161 12.75 30.21 -5.04
N ARG A 162 12.18 31.25 -5.65
CA ARG A 162 10.86 31.15 -6.30
C ARG A 162 10.87 30.16 -7.46
N ALA A 163 11.92 30.16 -8.28
CA ALA A 163 12.05 29.20 -9.37
C ALA A 163 12.20 27.76 -8.83
N ASP A 164 13.00 27.56 -7.79
CA ASP A 164 13.18 26.26 -7.14
C ASP A 164 11.88 25.75 -6.51
N LEU A 165 11.11 26.64 -5.86
CA LEU A 165 9.80 26.30 -5.30
C LEU A 165 8.76 25.97 -6.38
N ALA A 166 8.77 26.67 -7.50
CA ALA A 166 7.91 26.33 -8.63
C ALA A 166 8.27 24.95 -9.22
N ALA A 167 9.55 24.66 -9.38
CA ALA A 167 10.01 23.34 -9.83
C ALA A 167 9.69 22.23 -8.83
N LEU A 168 9.80 22.50 -7.53
CA LEU A 168 9.38 21.58 -6.46
C LEU A 168 7.88 21.31 -6.53
N GLU A 169 7.07 22.32 -6.79
CA GLU A 169 5.62 22.17 -6.93
C GLU A 169 5.25 21.31 -8.14
N ASP A 170 5.87 21.56 -9.29
CA ASP A 170 5.69 20.74 -10.49
C ASP A 170 6.07 19.28 -10.24
N ARG A 171 7.22 19.05 -9.56
CA ARG A 171 7.66 17.71 -9.16
C ARG A 171 6.65 17.06 -8.19
N THR A 172 6.13 17.81 -7.24
CA THR A 172 5.14 17.32 -6.26
C THR A 172 3.87 16.87 -6.97
N ARG A 173 3.30 17.72 -7.85
CA ARG A 173 2.11 17.39 -8.65
C ARG A 173 2.33 16.15 -9.51
N ARG A 174 3.52 16.01 -10.11
CA ARG A 174 3.87 14.82 -10.90
C ARG A 174 3.91 13.56 -10.05
N ILE A 175 4.54 13.60 -8.87
CA ILE A 175 4.59 12.43 -7.97
C ILE A 175 3.19 12.10 -7.43
N GLU A 176 2.36 13.10 -7.15
CA GLU A 176 0.97 12.91 -6.76
C GLU A 176 0.17 12.18 -7.86
N ALA A 177 0.32 12.61 -9.13
CA ALA A 177 -0.26 11.90 -10.28
C ALA A 177 0.27 10.46 -10.39
N MET A 178 1.56 10.24 -10.14
CA MET A 178 2.16 8.90 -10.11
C MET A 178 1.67 8.06 -8.92
N ASN A 179 1.20 8.66 -7.84
CA ASN A 179 0.60 7.93 -6.72
C ASN A 179 -0.84 7.50 -6.99
N ARG A 180 -1.51 8.06 -8.01
CA ARG A 180 -2.90 7.74 -8.33
C ARG A 180 -3.18 6.24 -8.49
N PRO A 181 -2.40 5.45 -9.24
CA PRO A 181 -2.66 4.01 -9.34
C PRO A 181 -2.60 3.29 -7.98
N ALA A 182 -1.67 3.67 -7.11
CA ALA A 182 -1.55 3.07 -5.77
C ALA A 182 -2.72 3.46 -4.86
N ILE A 183 -3.25 4.69 -4.99
CA ILE A 183 -4.43 5.18 -4.29
C ILE A 183 -5.69 4.46 -4.78
N GLU A 184 -5.87 4.35 -6.10
CA GLU A 184 -7.04 3.72 -6.72
C GLU A 184 -7.06 2.20 -6.45
N PHE A 185 -5.90 1.53 -6.46
CA PHE A 185 -5.78 0.15 -6.00
C PHE A 185 -6.21 0.02 -4.54
N ARG A 186 -5.78 0.93 -3.66
CA ARG A 186 -6.19 0.92 -2.25
C ARG A 186 -7.69 1.13 -2.06
N ALA A 187 -8.28 2.02 -2.85
CA ALA A 187 -9.72 2.25 -2.84
C ALA A 187 -10.50 1.00 -3.29
N TRP A 188 -10.01 0.28 -4.30
CA TRP A 188 -10.60 -0.99 -4.72
C TRP A 188 -10.54 -2.05 -3.63
N VAL A 189 -9.39 -2.21 -2.96
CA VAL A 189 -9.25 -3.16 -1.83
C VAL A 189 -10.20 -2.78 -0.69
N ALA A 190 -10.26 -1.50 -0.32
CA ALA A 190 -11.17 -1.03 0.73
C ALA A 190 -12.63 -1.40 0.41
N LYS A 191 -13.07 -1.19 -0.83
CA LYS A 191 -14.41 -1.59 -1.30
C LYS A 191 -14.63 -3.10 -1.19
N LYS A 192 -13.63 -3.92 -1.48
CA LYS A 192 -13.71 -5.38 -1.43
C LYS A 192 -13.75 -5.94 0.00
N LEU A 193 -13.12 -5.25 0.96
CA LEU A 193 -13.13 -5.63 2.38
C LEU A 193 -14.45 -5.26 3.08
N GLY A 194 -15.23 -4.33 2.52
CA GLY A 194 -16.48 -3.84 3.11
C GLY A 194 -16.28 -2.86 4.27
N ASP A 195 -17.36 -2.61 5.02
CA ASP A 195 -17.39 -1.53 6.03
C ASP A 195 -17.37 -2.03 7.48
N THR A 196 -17.40 -3.34 7.72
CA THR A 196 -17.52 -3.97 9.04
C THR A 196 -16.36 -4.91 9.35
N GLY A 197 -16.18 -5.23 10.64
CA GLY A 197 -15.13 -6.14 11.11
C GLY A 197 -13.71 -5.56 11.12
N PRO A 198 -12.70 -6.39 11.47
CA PRO A 198 -11.34 -5.93 11.68
C PRO A 198 -10.59 -5.57 10.39
N ARG A 199 -10.83 -6.30 9.28
CA ARG A 199 -10.05 -6.17 8.04
C ARG A 199 -10.06 -4.77 7.43
N PRO A 200 -11.21 -4.09 7.29
CA PRO A 200 -11.20 -2.69 6.81
C PRO A 200 -10.42 -1.76 7.73
N ARG A 201 -10.39 -2.00 9.05
CA ARG A 201 -9.63 -1.17 10.00
C ARG A 201 -8.13 -1.40 9.89
N GLN A 202 -7.70 -2.66 9.74
CA GLN A 202 -6.31 -2.98 9.45
C GLN A 202 -5.85 -2.32 8.15
N TRP A 203 -6.72 -2.30 7.13
CA TRP A 203 -6.45 -1.64 5.86
C TRP A 203 -6.29 -0.11 6.00
N MET A 204 -7.14 0.55 6.79
CA MET A 204 -6.97 1.98 7.07
C MET A 204 -5.66 2.28 7.81
N ILE A 205 -5.20 1.38 8.68
CA ILE A 205 -3.90 1.51 9.36
C ILE A 205 -2.75 1.39 8.37
N GLU A 206 -2.81 0.45 7.42
CA GLU A 206 -1.83 0.35 6.31
C GLU A 206 -1.77 1.65 5.52
N GLU A 207 -2.92 2.17 5.08
CA GLU A 207 -2.96 3.38 4.26
C GLU A 207 -2.40 4.60 5.03
N LEU A 208 -2.76 4.73 6.31
CA LEU A 208 -2.21 5.77 7.18
C LEU A 208 -0.69 5.63 7.31
N ALA A 209 -0.20 4.42 7.55
CA ALA A 209 1.23 4.15 7.65
C ALA A 209 1.99 4.48 6.35
N ALA A 210 1.41 4.13 5.20
CA ALA A 210 1.98 4.39 3.89
C ALA A 210 2.10 5.90 3.63
N ARG A 211 1.04 6.67 3.93
CA ARG A 211 1.05 8.14 3.76
C ARG A 211 2.02 8.83 4.71
N ILE A 212 2.10 8.42 5.98
CA ILE A 212 3.10 8.95 6.94
C ILE A 212 4.51 8.70 6.42
N THR A 213 4.78 7.47 5.98
CA THR A 213 6.11 7.06 5.51
C THR A 213 6.55 7.88 4.30
N ALA A 214 5.64 8.06 3.34
CA ALA A 214 5.88 8.85 2.14
C ALA A 214 5.81 10.38 2.39
N GLY A 215 5.45 10.84 3.59
CA GLY A 215 5.41 12.26 3.93
C GLY A 215 4.25 13.04 3.28
N TRP A 216 3.13 12.38 3.02
CA TRP A 216 1.89 13.01 2.55
C TRP A 216 0.99 13.40 3.70
N ASP A 217 0.08 14.35 3.47
CA ASP A 217 -0.93 14.70 4.47
C ASP A 217 -1.81 13.48 4.80
N VAL A 218 -2.19 13.42 6.08
CA VAL A 218 -2.95 12.32 6.68
C VAL A 218 -4.21 12.80 7.40
N SER A 219 -4.56 14.07 7.26
CA SER A 219 -5.67 14.68 7.98
C SER A 219 -7.02 14.05 7.58
N ASP A 220 -7.19 13.79 6.30
CA ASP A 220 -8.39 13.14 5.73
C ASP A 220 -8.57 11.70 6.24
N ILE A 221 -7.52 10.89 6.21
CA ILE A 221 -7.56 9.50 6.67
C ILE A 221 -7.74 9.41 8.18
N LYS A 222 -7.12 10.31 8.96
CA LYS A 222 -7.38 10.40 10.40
C LYS A 222 -8.83 10.72 10.70
N ALA A 223 -9.42 11.66 9.95
CA ALA A 223 -10.83 12.00 10.10
C ALA A 223 -11.72 10.81 9.70
N ALA A 224 -11.39 10.09 8.63
CA ALA A 224 -12.09 8.88 8.22
C ALA A 224 -11.99 7.77 9.27
N MET A 225 -10.81 7.49 9.82
CA MET A 225 -10.60 6.49 10.88
C MET A 225 -11.42 6.83 12.12
N THR A 226 -11.41 8.11 12.51
CA THR A 226 -12.20 8.62 13.63
C THR A 226 -13.70 8.35 13.44
N ARG A 227 -14.24 8.58 12.24
CA ARG A 227 -15.64 8.25 11.91
C ARG A 227 -15.88 6.73 11.91
N ASN A 228 -15.03 5.96 11.25
CA ASN A 228 -15.20 4.52 11.08
C ASN A 228 -15.07 3.74 12.39
N PHE A 229 -14.17 4.13 13.29
CA PHE A 229 -14.05 3.51 14.61
C PHE A 229 -15.25 3.81 15.52
N THR A 230 -15.88 4.97 15.36
CA THR A 230 -17.15 5.23 16.05
C THR A 230 -18.28 4.36 15.52
N ALA A 231 -18.41 4.22 14.20
CA ALA A 231 -19.42 3.33 13.61
C ALA A 231 -19.22 1.85 13.99
N SER A 232 -17.97 1.45 14.25
CA SER A 232 -17.59 0.10 14.68
C SER A 232 -18.07 -0.31 16.06
N VAL A 233 -18.48 0.61 16.94
CA VAL A 233 -18.92 0.27 18.30
C VAL A 233 -20.18 -0.59 18.25
N SER A 234 -21.10 -0.26 17.35
CA SER A 234 -22.35 -0.99 17.13
C SER A 234 -22.16 -2.27 16.29
N ASP A 235 -20.96 -2.53 15.77
CA ASP A 235 -20.67 -3.71 14.96
C ASP A 235 -20.42 -4.93 15.86
N GLN A 236 -21.42 -5.80 15.95
CA GLN A 236 -21.36 -7.04 16.72
C GLN A 236 -20.37 -8.06 16.16
N SER A 237 -20.00 -7.94 14.87
CA SER A 237 -19.01 -8.83 14.23
C SER A 237 -17.57 -8.49 14.60
N PHE A 238 -17.34 -7.31 15.19
CA PHE A 238 -16.02 -6.82 15.56
C PHE A 238 -15.80 -7.00 17.06
N THR A 239 -15.22 -8.13 17.46
CA THR A 239 -15.13 -8.53 18.88
C THR A 239 -14.18 -7.63 19.68
N PRO A 240 -14.29 -7.59 21.02
CA PRO A 240 -13.36 -6.84 21.88
C PRO A 240 -11.88 -7.21 21.63
N GLU A 241 -11.56 -8.49 21.46
CA GLU A 241 -10.20 -8.97 21.20
C GLU A 241 -9.68 -8.45 19.85
N GLN A 242 -10.54 -8.42 18.83
CA GLN A 242 -10.18 -7.88 17.53
C GLN A 242 -9.98 -6.36 17.58
N ARG A 243 -10.75 -5.64 18.42
CA ARG A 243 -10.58 -4.19 18.64
C ARG A 243 -9.25 -3.89 19.32
N GLU A 244 -8.89 -4.68 20.34
CA GLU A 244 -7.59 -4.59 21.00
C GLU A 244 -6.44 -4.91 20.04
N MET A 245 -6.58 -5.92 19.18
CA MET A 245 -5.60 -6.22 18.12
C MET A 245 -5.42 -5.02 17.17
N VAL A 246 -6.51 -4.42 16.70
CA VAL A 246 -6.47 -3.22 15.83
C VAL A 246 -5.80 -2.04 16.56
N TYR A 247 -6.08 -1.87 17.85
CA TYR A 247 -5.43 -0.85 18.65
C TYR A 247 -3.92 -1.12 18.85
N ALA A 248 -3.52 -2.37 19.09
CA ALA A 248 -2.12 -2.76 19.16
C ALA A 248 -1.37 -2.46 17.85
N GLN A 249 -2.03 -2.65 16.70
CA GLN A 249 -1.47 -2.24 15.40
C GLN A 249 -1.32 -0.72 15.28
N LEU A 250 -2.30 0.07 15.73
CA LEU A 250 -2.19 1.53 15.77
C LEU A 250 -0.99 2.01 16.58
N LEU A 251 -0.71 1.35 17.71
CA LEU A 251 0.44 1.68 18.55
C LEU A 251 1.79 1.54 17.83
N THR A 252 1.87 0.71 16.78
CA THR A 252 3.08 0.59 15.94
C THR A 252 3.39 1.84 15.11
N LEU A 253 2.40 2.73 14.96
CA LEU A 253 2.55 4.03 14.30
C LEU A 253 3.01 5.13 15.25
N ARG A 254 3.03 4.87 16.57
CA ARG A 254 3.48 5.84 17.57
C ARG A 254 4.92 6.24 17.30
N GLY A 255 5.17 7.54 17.29
CA GLY A 255 6.50 8.11 17.04
C GLY A 255 6.91 8.14 15.57
N ARG A 256 6.15 7.52 14.66
CA ARG A 256 6.35 7.72 13.22
C ARG A 256 5.92 9.14 12.86
N LYS A 257 6.86 9.90 12.31
CA LYS A 257 6.68 11.30 11.97
C LYS A 257 7.37 11.59 10.65
N ARG A 258 6.70 12.32 9.77
CA ARG A 258 7.33 12.95 8.63
C ARG A 258 6.90 14.40 8.48
N VAL A 259 7.88 15.28 8.39
CA VAL A 259 7.69 16.72 8.17
C VAL A 259 7.76 16.99 6.67
N PHE A 260 6.93 17.89 6.19
CA PHE A 260 6.96 18.37 4.81
C PHE A 260 6.66 19.88 4.76
N ALA A 261 7.22 20.53 3.74
CA ALA A 261 7.04 21.94 3.47
C ALA A 261 5.60 22.22 3.01
N GLY A 262 4.94 23.15 3.71
CA GLY A 262 3.62 23.67 3.38
C GLY A 262 3.71 24.89 2.47
N GLU A 263 3.03 25.96 2.87
CA GLU A 263 3.04 27.24 2.18
C GLU A 263 4.33 28.02 2.47
N VAL A 264 4.89 28.67 1.45
CA VAL A 264 6.04 29.58 1.59
C VAL A 264 5.62 30.99 1.21
N THR A 265 5.72 31.92 2.15
CA THR A 265 5.35 33.33 1.97
C THR A 265 6.60 34.21 1.91
N PHE A 266 6.67 35.08 0.91
CA PHE A 266 7.70 36.10 0.78
C PHE A 266 7.17 37.44 1.30
N LEU A 267 7.83 38.00 2.32
CA LEU A 267 7.44 39.26 2.93
C LEU A 267 8.01 40.46 2.16
N ALA A 268 7.36 41.63 2.29
CA ALA A 268 7.76 42.85 1.58
C ALA A 268 9.18 43.33 1.94
N ASN A 269 9.68 42.99 3.13
CA ASN A 269 11.03 43.30 3.58
C ASN A 269 12.09 42.29 3.07
N GLY A 270 11.72 41.34 2.20
CA GLY A 270 12.62 40.31 1.67
C GLY A 270 12.82 39.10 2.58
N ALA A 271 12.20 39.08 3.77
CA ALA A 271 12.19 37.89 4.63
C ALA A 271 11.22 36.82 4.11
N ILE A 272 11.41 35.58 4.54
CA ILE A 272 10.62 34.44 4.12
C ILE A 272 10.04 33.75 5.35
N ARG A 273 8.81 33.24 5.21
CA ARG A 273 8.17 32.36 6.19
C ARG A 273 7.74 31.09 5.49
N ALA A 274 8.13 29.94 6.01
CA ALA A 274 7.69 28.64 5.49
C ALA A 274 6.88 27.92 6.56
N SER A 275 5.67 27.48 6.22
CA SER A 275 4.94 26.59 7.11
C SER A 275 5.45 25.16 6.96
N GLU A 276 5.54 24.46 8.08
CA GLU A 276 5.82 23.03 8.10
C GLU A 276 4.57 22.29 8.54
N SER A 277 4.24 21.23 7.82
CA SER A 277 3.19 20.31 8.21
C SER A 277 3.80 18.96 8.59
N THR A 278 3.08 18.21 9.41
CA THR A 278 3.58 16.96 9.96
C THR A 278 2.57 15.84 9.76
N ALA A 279 2.97 14.84 8.99
CA ALA A 279 2.31 13.54 8.93
C ALA A 279 2.78 12.69 10.11
N GLN A 280 1.91 12.48 11.10
CA GLN A 280 2.22 11.67 12.29
C GLN A 280 0.95 11.17 12.95
N VAL A 281 1.04 10.14 13.79
CA VAL A 281 -0.02 9.80 14.75
C VAL A 281 0.35 10.38 16.11
N THR A 282 -0.50 11.25 16.68
CA THR A 282 -0.27 11.81 18.02
C THR A 282 -0.84 10.90 19.11
N ASN A 283 -0.39 11.09 20.36
CA ASN A 283 -0.99 10.39 21.50
C ASN A 283 -2.48 10.70 21.66
N GLU A 284 -2.88 11.94 21.36
CA GLU A 284 -4.30 12.34 21.36
C GLU A 284 -5.11 11.56 20.30
N ASN A 285 -4.54 11.34 19.11
CA ASN A 285 -5.18 10.50 18.10
C ASN A 285 -5.36 9.07 18.62
N LEU A 286 -4.31 8.47 19.20
CA LEU A 286 -4.35 7.12 19.75
C LEU A 286 -5.38 6.98 20.87
N GLU A 287 -5.42 7.93 21.81
CA GLU A 287 -6.37 7.91 22.92
C GLU A 287 -7.82 8.10 22.44
N THR A 288 -8.01 8.97 21.45
CA THR A 288 -9.33 9.16 20.82
C THR A 288 -9.80 7.88 20.13
N TRP A 289 -8.93 7.22 19.37
CA TRP A 289 -9.26 5.97 18.68
C TRP A 289 -9.46 4.81 19.64
N ARG A 290 -8.67 4.73 20.72
CA ARG A 290 -8.86 3.74 21.79
C ARG A 290 -10.25 3.85 22.40
N ARG A 291 -10.63 5.04 22.87
CA ARG A 291 -11.95 5.29 23.47
C ARG A 291 -13.08 4.99 22.49
N ARG A 292 -12.91 5.33 21.21
CA ARG A 292 -13.90 5.00 20.17
C ARG A 292 -14.03 3.50 19.97
N LEU A 293 -12.93 2.76 19.83
CA LEU A 293 -12.98 1.30 19.71
C LEU A 293 -13.58 0.63 20.97
N ALA A 294 -13.32 1.16 22.15
CA ALA A 294 -13.89 0.67 23.41
C ALA A 294 -15.38 1.02 23.61
N GLY A 295 -15.96 1.90 22.78
CA GLY A 295 -17.32 2.42 22.97
C GLY A 295 -17.46 3.46 24.09
N GLU A 296 -16.36 4.05 24.52
CA GLU A 296 -16.27 5.03 25.63
C GLU A 296 -16.38 6.48 25.15
N ALA A 297 -16.31 6.72 23.84
CA ALA A 297 -16.46 8.04 23.24
C ALA A 297 -17.94 8.30 22.87
N LYS A 298 -18.56 9.31 23.50
CA LYS A 298 -19.88 9.85 23.10
C LYS A 298 -19.76 10.75 21.88
#